data_AF-A0A7W1C524-F1
#
_entry.id   AF-A0A7W1C524-F1
#
_cell.length_a   1.000
_cell.length_b   1.000
_cell.length_c   1.000
_cell.angle_alpha   90.00
_cell.angle_beta   90.00
_cell.angle_gamma   90.00
#
_symmetry.space_group_name_H-M   'P 1'
#
loop_
_entity.id
_entity.type
_entity.pdbx_description
1 polymer ?
#
loop_
_entity_poly.entity_id
_entity_poly.type
_entity_poly.pdbx_seq_one_letter_code
_entity_poly.pdbx_strand_id
1 'polypeptide(L)'
;MATALVSLGAVAAGAFAIMAVKTSRRETSYLDGRARAKVPKRKRKRTKAAAGGIGRVGKGWVATPLGLVLAGYLARRGSGSAAIAIASASVLSYALSVSFDHVLPHRAPPPGRKSPTTPSFPSGHTMHLTTLASTAVYVATREGAVDWRLAAAPGLLAGPLAGVDRLFLDRHWLTDVAAGWLAGISLAAFSAAGYELSRDHRGARRR
;
A
#
# COMPACT_ATOMS: atom_id res chain seq x y z
N MET A 1 -11.46 -19.38 -4.35
CA MET A 1 -11.08 -18.08 -3.73
C MET A 1 -9.64 -17.72 -4.06
N ALA A 2 -8.65 -18.57 -3.75
CA ALA A 2 -7.22 -18.29 -4.00
C ALA A 2 -6.90 -17.89 -5.46
N THR A 3 -7.46 -18.59 -6.45
CA THR A 3 -7.24 -18.26 -7.88
C THR A 3 -7.66 -16.84 -8.23
N ALA A 4 -8.81 -16.38 -7.74
CA ALA A 4 -9.29 -15.02 -7.99
C ALA A 4 -8.38 -13.96 -7.36
N LEU A 5 -7.82 -14.23 -6.18
CA LEU A 5 -6.86 -13.35 -5.52
C LEU A 5 -5.53 -13.29 -6.29
N VAL A 6 -5.05 -14.42 -6.81
CA VAL A 6 -3.86 -14.46 -7.67
C VAL A 6 -4.11 -13.65 -8.95
N SER A 7 -5.26 -13.82 -9.60
CA SER A 7 -5.63 -13.05 -10.79
C SER A 7 -5.70 -11.56 -10.50
N LEU A 8 -6.33 -11.14 -9.40
CA LEU A 8 -6.37 -9.74 -8.97
C LEU A 8 -4.95 -9.19 -8.74
N GLY A 9 -4.11 -9.97 -8.05
CA GLY A 9 -2.73 -9.61 -7.77
C GLY A 9 -1.90 -9.41 -9.03
N ALA A 10 -2.06 -10.30 -10.01
CA ALA A 10 -1.38 -10.25 -11.31
C ALA A 10 -1.88 -9.07 -12.17
N VAL A 11 -3.19 -8.83 -12.22
CA VAL A 11 -3.77 -7.69 -12.95
C VAL A 11 -3.28 -6.37 -12.35
N ALA A 12 -3.27 -6.25 -11.02
CA ALA A 12 -2.76 -5.06 -10.33
C ALA A 12 -1.26 -4.85 -10.58
N ALA A 13 -0.46 -5.93 -10.58
CA ALA A 13 0.96 -5.87 -10.92
C ALA A 13 1.20 -5.44 -12.38
N GLY A 14 0.43 -5.98 -13.33
CA GLY A 14 0.49 -5.58 -14.73
C GLY A 14 0.11 -4.11 -14.93
N ALA A 15 -0.95 -3.66 -14.28
CA ALA A 15 -1.35 -2.25 -14.30
C ALA A 15 -0.28 -1.33 -13.68
N PHE A 16 0.38 -1.77 -12.60
CA PHE A 16 1.51 -1.06 -12.01
C PHE A 16 2.68 -0.95 -13.00
N ALA A 17 3.06 -2.05 -13.66
CA ALA A 17 4.14 -2.06 -14.64
C ALA A 17 3.86 -1.12 -15.81
N ILE A 18 2.63 -1.13 -16.36
CA ILE A 18 2.21 -0.19 -17.40
C ILE A 18 2.31 1.26 -16.90
N MET A 19 1.84 1.53 -15.68
CA MET A 19 1.93 2.87 -15.08
C MET A 19 3.39 3.32 -14.90
N ALA A 20 4.28 2.42 -14.48
CA ALA A 20 5.71 2.70 -14.32
C ALA A 20 6.35 3.07 -15.67
N VAL A 21 6.05 2.34 -16.74
CA VAL A 21 6.53 2.64 -18.10
C VAL A 21 5.98 3.99 -18.61
N LYS A 22 4.67 4.24 -18.46
CA LYS A 22 4.07 5.52 -18.86
C LYS A 22 4.67 6.71 -18.09
N THR A 23 4.93 6.50 -16.80
CA THR A 23 5.53 7.51 -15.93
C THR A 23 6.97 7.80 -16.32
N SER A 24 7.77 6.77 -16.63
CA SER A 24 9.17 6.95 -17.06
C SER A 24 9.28 7.67 -18.41
N ARG A 25 8.32 7.45 -19.30
CA ARG A 25 8.18 8.15 -20.59
C ARG A 25 7.55 9.55 -20.49
N ARG A 26 7.24 10.02 -19.27
CA ARG A 26 6.57 11.30 -19.01
C ARG A 26 5.17 11.46 -19.62
N GLU A 27 4.55 10.38 -20.09
CA GLU A 27 3.21 10.40 -20.68
C GLU A 27 2.12 10.80 -19.68
N THR A 28 2.37 10.65 -18.37
CA THR A 28 1.41 11.01 -17.31
C THR A 28 1.48 12.46 -16.88
N SER A 29 2.44 13.24 -17.39
CA SER A 29 2.75 14.60 -16.91
C SER A 29 1.56 15.55 -16.98
N TYR A 30 0.70 15.41 -18.00
CA TYR A 30 -0.52 16.21 -18.14
C TYR A 30 -1.50 15.96 -16.98
N LEU A 31 -1.76 14.69 -16.65
CA LEU A 31 -2.67 14.31 -15.57
C LEU A 31 -2.13 14.75 -14.21
N ASP A 32 -0.82 14.56 -14.00
CA ASP A 32 -0.13 14.97 -12.78
C ASP A 32 -0.15 16.49 -12.60
N GLY A 33 0.07 17.25 -13.69
CA GLY A 33 -0.04 18.70 -13.70
C GLY A 33 -1.45 19.20 -13.38
N ARG A 34 -2.48 18.60 -14.00
CA ARG A 34 -3.89 18.95 -13.75
C ARG A 34 -4.32 18.64 -12.32
N ALA A 35 -3.89 17.50 -11.77
CA ALA A 35 -4.16 17.14 -10.38
C ALA A 35 -3.46 18.12 -9.42
N ARG A 36 -2.19 18.43 -9.67
CA ARG A 36 -1.42 19.39 -8.87
C ARG A 36 -2.00 20.80 -8.92
N ALA A 37 -2.53 21.25 -10.05
CA ALA A 37 -3.13 22.57 -10.18
C ALA A 37 -4.31 22.80 -9.22
N LYS A 38 -4.98 21.74 -8.78
CA LYS A 38 -6.05 21.79 -7.78
C LYS A 38 -5.55 21.89 -6.33
N VAL A 39 -4.26 21.65 -6.08
CA VAL A 39 -3.67 21.68 -4.74
C VAL A 39 -3.39 23.14 -4.34
N PRO A 40 -3.88 23.63 -3.18
CA PRO A 40 -3.63 25.00 -2.74
C PRO A 40 -2.15 25.29 -2.56
N LYS A 41 -1.66 26.41 -3.12
CA LYS A 41 -0.24 26.82 -2.99
C LYS A 41 0.15 27.18 -1.55
N ARG A 42 -0.77 27.80 -0.80
CA ARG A 42 -0.56 28.21 0.61
C ARG A 42 -1.38 27.31 1.53
N LYS A 43 -0.73 26.65 2.48
CA LYS A 43 -1.35 25.67 3.38
C LYS A 43 -1.18 26.13 4.83
N ARG A 44 -2.27 26.14 5.61
CA ARG A 44 -2.26 26.49 7.03
C ARG A 44 -1.41 25.49 7.84
N LYS A 45 -0.79 25.94 8.94
CA LYS A 45 0.06 25.06 9.78
C LYS A 45 -0.71 23.84 10.31
N ARG A 46 -1.96 24.04 10.76
CA ARG A 46 -2.83 22.96 11.27
C ARG A 46 -3.15 21.90 10.21
N THR A 47 -3.49 22.29 8.99
CA THR A 47 -3.80 21.33 7.91
C THR A 47 -2.56 20.56 7.46
N LYS A 48 -1.39 21.22 7.44
CA LYS A 48 -0.10 20.53 7.23
C LYS A 48 0.21 19.51 8.34
N ALA A 49 -0.07 19.85 9.60
CA ALA A 49 0.17 18.97 10.72
C ALA A 49 -0.74 17.73 10.71
N ALA A 50 -2.03 17.92 10.40
CA ALA A 50 -2.99 16.83 10.25
C ALA A 50 -2.58 15.85 9.13
N ALA A 51 -2.33 16.36 7.92
CA ALA A 51 -1.85 15.55 6.79
C ALA A 51 -0.47 14.90 7.05
N GLY A 52 0.36 15.56 7.84
CA GLY A 52 1.65 15.02 8.28
C GLY A 52 1.50 13.85 9.25
N GLY A 53 0.43 13.83 10.06
CA GLY A 53 0.14 12.81 11.06
C GLY A 53 -0.11 11.44 10.46
N ILE A 54 -1.06 11.34 9.53
CA ILE A 54 -1.35 10.12 8.75
C ILE A 54 -0.09 9.65 8.01
N GLY A 55 0.70 10.61 7.54
CA GLY A 55 2.00 10.35 6.93
C GLY A 55 3.02 9.62 7.78
N ARG A 56 2.92 9.63 9.12
CA ARG A 56 3.88 8.91 9.96
C ARG A 56 3.65 7.41 9.89
N VAL A 57 2.39 6.98 9.87
CA VAL A 57 2.01 5.56 9.83
C VAL A 57 2.40 4.94 8.50
N GLY A 58 2.34 5.71 7.41
CA GLY A 58 2.74 5.20 6.09
C GLY A 58 4.24 5.06 5.88
N LYS A 59 5.10 5.45 6.82
CA LYS A 59 6.54 5.19 6.66
C LYS A 59 6.79 3.69 6.84
N GLY A 60 7.58 3.09 5.95
CA GLY A 60 7.88 1.66 6.02
C GLY A 60 8.44 1.22 7.37
N TRP A 61 9.32 2.01 7.97
CA TRP A 61 9.86 1.75 9.31
C TRP A 61 8.85 1.89 10.46
N VAL A 62 7.63 2.37 10.21
CA VAL A 62 6.51 2.38 11.16
C VAL A 62 5.49 1.29 10.81
N ALA A 63 5.07 1.22 9.54
CA ALA A 63 4.11 0.25 9.06
C ALA A 63 4.61 -1.20 9.23
N THR A 64 5.89 -1.46 8.94
CA THR A 64 6.45 -2.81 9.01
C THR A 64 6.51 -3.33 10.44
N PRO A 65 7.08 -2.62 11.43
CA PRO A 65 7.02 -3.07 12.83
C PRO A 65 5.58 -3.22 13.33
N LEU A 66 4.66 -2.32 12.96
CA LEU A 66 3.25 -2.44 13.34
C LEU A 66 2.64 -3.74 12.80
N GLY A 67 2.89 -4.06 11.53
CA GLY A 67 2.46 -5.32 10.93
C GLY A 67 3.07 -6.55 11.60
N LEU A 68 4.36 -6.49 11.97
CA LEU A 68 5.03 -7.58 12.68
C LEU A 68 4.50 -7.78 14.10
N VAL A 69 4.17 -6.71 14.82
CA VAL A 69 3.52 -6.77 16.14
C VAL A 69 2.15 -7.43 16.01
N LEU A 70 1.35 -7.02 15.02
CA LEU A 70 0.05 -7.63 14.74
C LEU A 70 0.19 -9.12 14.36
N ALA A 71 1.17 -9.47 13.53
CA ALA A 71 1.47 -10.85 13.18
C ALA A 71 1.87 -11.68 14.41
N GLY A 72 2.73 -11.15 15.28
CA GLY A 72 3.13 -11.80 16.53
C GLY A 72 1.96 -12.01 17.50
N TYR A 73 1.04 -11.05 17.57
CA TYR A 73 -0.21 -11.19 18.33
C TYR A 73 -1.08 -12.32 17.76
N LEU A 74 -1.30 -12.37 16.45
CA LEU A 74 -2.09 -13.42 15.81
C LEU A 74 -1.45 -14.81 15.93
N ALA A 75 -0.11 -14.90 15.88
CA ALA A 75 0.62 -16.14 16.11
C ALA A 75 0.36 -16.68 17.53
N ARG A 76 0.38 -15.81 18.54
CA ARG A 76 0.06 -16.17 19.94
C ARG A 76 -1.38 -16.61 20.14
N ARG A 77 -2.31 -16.14 19.30
CA ARG A 77 -3.72 -16.54 19.31
C ARG A 77 -4.00 -17.85 18.55
N GLY A 78 -2.96 -18.48 17.97
CA GLY A 78 -3.08 -19.74 17.22
C GLY A 78 -3.38 -19.56 15.73
N SER A 79 -3.57 -18.32 15.23
CA SER A 79 -3.83 -18.03 13.82
C SER A 79 -2.52 -17.88 13.04
N GLY A 80 -1.75 -18.98 12.93
CA GLY A 80 -0.42 -18.95 12.30
C GLY A 80 -0.42 -18.56 10.82
N SER A 81 -1.44 -18.95 10.04
CA SER A 81 -1.57 -18.53 8.63
C SER A 81 -1.81 -17.03 8.50
N ALA A 82 -2.67 -16.48 9.37
CA ALA A 82 -2.95 -15.05 9.46
C ALA A 82 -1.69 -14.25 9.80
N ALA A 83 -0.91 -14.73 10.76
CA ALA A 83 0.37 -14.13 11.14
C ALA A 83 1.37 -14.09 9.97
N ILE A 84 1.54 -15.21 9.27
CA ILE A 84 2.44 -15.30 8.10
C ILE A 84 2.00 -14.33 6.99
N ALA A 85 0.70 -14.25 6.73
CA ALA A 85 0.16 -13.35 5.70
C ALA A 85 0.47 -11.88 6.00
N ILE A 86 0.24 -11.42 7.23
CA ILE A 86 0.51 -10.03 7.62
C ILE A 86 2.01 -9.74 7.68
N ALA A 87 2.81 -10.66 8.22
CA ALA A 87 4.26 -10.51 8.29
C ALA A 87 4.88 -10.43 6.88
N SER A 88 4.54 -11.36 6.00
CA SER A 88 5.03 -11.38 4.61
C SER A 88 4.59 -10.13 3.85
N ALA A 89 3.32 -9.72 3.97
CA ALA A 89 2.82 -8.49 3.34
C ALA A 89 3.63 -7.25 3.78
N SER A 90 3.92 -7.13 5.08
CA SER A 90 4.63 -5.99 5.65
C SER A 90 6.11 -5.95 5.23
N VAL A 91 6.80 -7.08 5.31
CA VAL A 91 8.22 -7.20 4.93
C VAL A 91 8.39 -7.01 3.43
N LEU A 92 7.57 -7.68 2.61
CA LEU A 92 7.67 -7.62 1.15
C LEU A 92 7.33 -6.22 0.63
N SER A 93 6.35 -5.54 1.25
CA SER A 93 6.03 -4.15 0.91
C SER A 93 7.21 -3.21 1.15
N TYR A 94 7.89 -3.34 2.29
CA TYR A 94 9.09 -2.56 2.60
C TYR A 94 10.23 -2.86 1.63
N ALA A 95 10.54 -4.14 1.44
CA ALA A 95 11.62 -4.59 0.55
C ALA A 95 11.40 -4.07 -0.87
N LEU A 96 10.19 -4.23 -1.44
CA LEU A 96 9.88 -3.73 -2.77
C LEU A 96 9.94 -2.21 -2.87
N SER A 97 9.49 -1.46 -1.85
CA SER A 97 9.62 0.01 -1.88
C SER A 97 11.09 0.43 -1.95
N VAL A 98 11.97 -0.21 -1.17
CA VAL A 98 13.42 0.05 -1.23
C VAL A 98 13.97 -0.35 -2.60
N SER A 99 13.61 -1.52 -3.12
CA SER A 99 14.04 -1.97 -4.44
C SER A 99 13.59 -1.02 -5.55
N PHE A 100 12.35 -0.54 -5.51
CA PHE A 100 11.83 0.39 -6.50
C PHE A 100 12.57 1.72 -6.51
N ASP A 101 12.96 2.24 -5.35
CA ASP A 101 13.77 3.47 -5.25
C ASP A 101 15.15 3.31 -5.92
N HIS A 102 15.67 2.08 -6.02
CA HIS A 102 16.97 1.78 -6.64
C HIS A 102 16.88 1.35 -8.11
N VAL A 103 15.81 0.65 -8.50
CA VAL A 103 15.70 0.01 -9.82
C VAL A 103 14.90 0.86 -10.81
N LEU A 104 13.90 1.60 -10.34
CA LEU A 104 13.06 2.38 -11.25
C LEU A 104 13.73 3.70 -11.65
N PRO A 105 13.48 4.19 -12.87
CA PRO A 105 14.03 5.46 -13.33
C PRO A 105 13.71 6.60 -12.37
N HIS A 106 14.73 7.40 -12.04
CA HIS A 106 14.57 8.51 -11.12
C HIS A 106 13.53 9.51 -11.65
N ARG A 107 12.46 9.70 -10.87
CA ARG A 107 11.44 10.72 -11.12
C ARG A 107 11.57 11.84 -10.09
N ALA A 108 11.83 13.04 -10.59
CA ALA A 108 11.85 14.23 -9.76
C ALA A 108 10.47 14.46 -9.08
N PRO A 109 10.44 14.73 -7.76
CA PRO A 109 9.22 15.00 -7.03
C PRO A 109 8.60 16.36 -7.39
N PRO A 110 7.36 16.63 -6.94
CA PRO A 110 6.77 17.96 -7.07
C PRO A 110 7.63 19.06 -6.39
N PRO A 111 7.62 20.31 -6.90
CA PRO A 111 8.50 21.40 -6.43
C PRO A 111 8.40 21.73 -4.92
N GLY A 112 7.33 21.33 -4.25
CA GLY A 112 7.11 21.58 -2.81
C GLY A 112 7.80 20.58 -1.88
N ARG A 113 8.48 19.54 -2.40
CA ARG A 113 9.14 18.51 -1.58
C ARG A 113 10.46 19.03 -1.01
N LYS A 114 10.66 18.83 0.30
CA LYS A 114 11.91 19.18 1.00
C LYS A 114 13.17 18.44 0.52
N SER A 115 12.99 17.32 -0.18
CA SER A 115 14.06 16.45 -0.66
C SER A 115 13.87 16.29 -2.18
N PRO A 116 14.35 17.25 -2.98
CA PRO A 116 14.08 17.30 -4.42
C PRO A 116 14.85 16.25 -5.22
N THR A 117 15.89 15.65 -4.63
CA THR A 117 16.78 14.68 -5.28
C THR A 117 16.40 13.22 -4.99
N THR A 118 15.43 12.97 -4.11
CA THR A 118 14.98 11.60 -3.81
C THR A 118 13.90 11.14 -4.80
N PRO A 119 13.91 9.88 -5.24
CA PRO A 119 12.84 9.32 -6.06
C PRO A 119 11.45 9.59 -5.45
N SER A 120 10.50 9.88 -6.34
CA SER A 120 9.10 10.08 -5.98
C SER A 120 8.20 8.90 -6.36
N PHE A 121 8.64 8.04 -7.28
CA PHE A 121 7.83 6.96 -7.80
C PHE A 121 8.35 5.58 -7.36
N PRO A 122 7.46 4.66 -6.94
CA PRO A 122 6.06 4.87 -6.56
C PRO A 122 5.96 5.45 -5.14
N SER A 123 4.75 5.80 -4.70
CA SER A 123 4.53 6.25 -3.32
C SER A 123 4.58 5.08 -2.33
N GLY A 124 5.72 4.89 -1.67
CA GLY A 124 5.89 3.88 -0.61
C GLY A 124 4.87 4.02 0.53
N HIS A 125 4.49 5.25 0.90
CA HIS A 125 3.46 5.46 1.94
C HIS A 125 2.10 4.88 1.57
N THR A 126 1.70 5.13 0.32
CA THR A 126 0.44 4.60 -0.21
C THR A 126 0.51 3.09 -0.30
N MET A 127 1.65 2.55 -0.77
CA MET A 127 1.88 1.12 -0.92
C MET A 127 1.83 0.37 0.41
N HIS A 128 2.57 0.82 1.43
CA HIS A 128 2.61 0.16 2.74
C HIS A 128 1.25 0.15 3.43
N LEU A 129 0.55 1.30 3.45
CA LEU A 129 -0.76 1.40 4.10
C LEU A 129 -1.82 0.57 3.37
N THR A 130 -1.83 0.61 2.04
CA THR A 130 -2.73 -0.22 1.23
C THR A 130 -2.48 -1.70 1.52
N THR A 131 -1.22 -2.12 1.45
CA THR A 131 -0.82 -3.53 1.63
C THR A 131 -1.25 -4.03 3.01
N LEU A 132 -0.86 -3.31 4.07
CA LEU A 132 -1.11 -3.71 5.45
C LEU A 132 -2.60 -3.69 5.77
N ALA A 133 -3.31 -2.60 5.47
CA ALA A 133 -4.72 -2.46 5.79
C ALA A 133 -5.57 -3.48 5.04
N SER A 134 -5.34 -3.67 3.75
CA SER A 134 -6.12 -4.61 2.93
C SER A 134 -5.89 -6.06 3.37
N THR A 135 -4.64 -6.43 3.66
CA THR A 135 -4.31 -7.78 4.17
C THR A 135 -4.91 -8.01 5.55
N ALA A 136 -4.78 -7.04 6.46
CA ALA A 136 -5.33 -7.16 7.82
C ALA A 136 -6.85 -7.26 7.82
N VAL A 137 -7.55 -6.43 7.02
CA VAL A 137 -9.01 -6.50 6.83
C VAL A 137 -9.42 -7.85 6.26
N TYR A 138 -8.75 -8.31 5.22
CA TYR A 138 -9.06 -9.61 4.59
C TYR A 138 -8.93 -10.75 5.59
N VAL A 139 -7.80 -10.82 6.30
CA VAL A 139 -7.55 -11.86 7.29
C VAL A 139 -8.52 -11.76 8.47
N ALA A 140 -8.78 -10.56 9.01
CA ALA A 140 -9.70 -10.37 10.14
C ALA A 140 -11.14 -10.78 9.81
N THR A 141 -11.60 -10.49 8.59
CA THR A 141 -12.93 -10.92 8.13
C THR A 141 -13.00 -12.42 7.93
N ARG A 142 -11.95 -13.04 7.38
CA ARG A 142 -11.88 -14.50 7.19
C ARG A 142 -11.76 -15.28 8.50
N GLU A 143 -11.12 -14.73 9.51
CA GLU A 143 -11.04 -15.32 10.87
C GLU A 143 -12.31 -15.05 11.70
N GLY A 144 -13.28 -14.29 11.18
CA GLY A 144 -14.52 -13.96 11.89
C GLY A 144 -14.36 -12.91 12.99
N ALA A 145 -13.23 -12.20 13.04
CA ALA A 145 -12.96 -11.18 14.05
C ALA A 145 -13.69 -9.85 13.78
N VAL A 146 -14.02 -9.55 12.51
CA VAL A 146 -14.73 -8.33 12.09
C VAL A 146 -15.69 -8.67 10.96
N ASP A 147 -16.88 -8.05 10.96
CA ASP A 147 -17.83 -8.16 9.85
C ASP A 147 -17.27 -7.47 8.58
N TRP A 148 -17.39 -8.13 7.42
CA TRP A 148 -16.94 -7.60 6.14
C TRP A 148 -17.60 -6.26 5.78
N ARG A 149 -18.85 -6.03 6.21
CA ARG A 149 -19.58 -4.77 5.99
C ARG A 149 -18.92 -3.60 6.70
N LEU A 150 -18.31 -3.87 7.87
CA LEU A 150 -17.60 -2.88 8.66
C LEU A 150 -16.14 -2.72 8.21
N ALA A 151 -15.53 -3.81 7.72
CA ALA A 151 -14.11 -3.83 7.40
C ALA A 151 -13.79 -3.42 5.94
N ALA A 152 -14.74 -3.54 5.01
CA ALA A 152 -14.52 -3.26 3.59
C ALA A 152 -14.14 -1.80 3.34
N ALA A 153 -14.83 -0.84 3.96
CA ALA A 153 -14.54 0.58 3.77
C ALA A 153 -13.13 0.97 4.24
N PRO A 154 -12.68 0.64 5.47
CA PRO A 154 -11.30 0.88 5.89
C PRO A 154 -10.23 0.29 4.96
N GLY A 155 -10.44 -0.95 4.49
CA GLY A 155 -9.50 -1.61 3.57
C GLY A 155 -9.41 -0.90 2.21
N LEU A 156 -10.55 -0.56 1.63
CA LEU A 156 -10.62 0.14 0.33
C LEU A 156 -10.10 1.58 0.40
N LEU A 157 -10.36 2.28 1.51
CA LEU A 157 -10.03 3.71 1.65
C LEU A 157 -8.62 3.97 2.17
N ALA A 158 -7.93 2.98 2.76
CA ALA A 158 -6.59 3.18 3.32
C ALA A 158 -5.58 3.74 2.30
N GLY A 159 -5.57 3.21 1.07
CA GLY A 159 -4.72 3.70 -0.02
C GLY A 159 -5.07 5.12 -0.47
N PRO A 160 -6.31 5.39 -0.88
CA PRO A 160 -6.76 6.73 -1.25
C PRO A 160 -6.50 7.79 -0.16
N LEU A 161 -6.82 7.48 1.10
CA LEU A 161 -6.61 8.40 2.23
C LEU A 161 -5.12 8.71 2.45
N ALA A 162 -4.26 7.69 2.41
CA ALA A 162 -2.82 7.87 2.46
C ALA A 162 -2.30 8.74 1.30
N GLY A 163 -2.87 8.55 0.12
CA GLY A 163 -2.53 9.25 -1.11
C GLY A 163 -2.88 10.74 -1.08
N VAL A 164 -4.07 11.10 -0.63
CA VAL A 164 -4.56 12.49 -0.59
C VAL A 164 -3.59 13.39 0.19
N ASP A 165 -3.08 12.93 1.33
CA ASP A 165 -2.11 13.69 2.11
C ASP A 165 -0.79 13.91 1.37
N ARG A 166 -0.37 12.95 0.54
CA ARG A 166 0.86 13.07 -0.23
C ARG A 166 0.72 14.10 -1.35
N LEU A 167 -0.41 14.12 -2.05
CA LEU A 167 -0.72 15.15 -3.05
C LEU A 167 -0.82 16.52 -2.37
N PHE A 168 -1.58 16.61 -1.27
CA PHE A 168 -1.76 17.86 -0.53
C PHE A 168 -0.44 18.42 -0.02
N LEU A 169 0.53 17.58 0.37
CA LEU A 169 1.83 18.02 0.85
C LEU A 169 2.90 18.20 -0.25
N ASP A 170 2.53 18.13 -1.54
CA ASP A 170 3.46 18.18 -2.69
C ASP A 170 4.61 17.15 -2.54
N ARG A 171 4.31 15.97 -1.99
CA ARG A 171 5.32 14.91 -1.79
C ARG A 171 5.40 13.97 -2.97
N HIS A 172 4.28 13.73 -3.64
CA HIS A 172 4.14 12.77 -4.71
C HIS A 172 3.18 13.33 -5.77
N TRP A 173 3.40 12.92 -7.00
CA TRP A 173 2.47 13.11 -8.10
C TRP A 173 1.25 12.19 -7.94
N LEU A 174 0.19 12.45 -8.70
CA LEU A 174 -1.01 11.62 -8.67
C LEU A 174 -0.68 10.18 -9.10
N THR A 175 0.13 10.03 -10.15
CA THR A 175 0.48 8.68 -10.63
C THR A 175 1.42 7.93 -9.69
N ASP A 176 2.26 8.61 -8.89
CA ASP A 176 3.05 7.95 -7.85
C ASP A 176 2.14 7.29 -6.81
N VAL A 177 1.05 7.97 -6.43
CA VAL A 177 0.04 7.47 -5.50
C VAL A 177 -0.77 6.34 -6.12
N ALA A 178 -1.24 6.52 -7.36
CA ALA A 178 -1.97 5.46 -8.07
C ALA A 178 -1.11 4.18 -8.22
N ALA A 179 0.17 4.33 -8.56
CA ALA A 179 1.10 3.21 -8.64
C ALA A 179 1.34 2.57 -7.27
N GLY A 180 1.52 3.37 -6.21
CA GLY A 180 1.62 2.85 -4.84
C GLY A 180 0.38 2.05 -4.44
N TRP A 181 -0.82 2.50 -4.83
CA TRP A 181 -2.07 1.79 -4.58
C TRP A 181 -2.15 0.46 -5.35
N LEU A 182 -1.81 0.45 -6.64
CA LEU A 182 -1.76 -0.78 -7.47
C LEU A 182 -0.77 -1.81 -6.93
N ALA A 183 0.45 -1.38 -6.58
CA ALA A 183 1.45 -2.25 -5.98
C ALA A 183 0.98 -2.79 -4.61
N GLY A 184 0.31 -1.95 -3.81
CA GLY A 184 -0.22 -2.36 -2.52
C GLY A 184 -1.38 -3.35 -2.61
N ILE A 185 -2.30 -3.17 -3.57
CA ILE A 185 -3.37 -4.14 -3.88
C ILE A 185 -2.75 -5.46 -4.34
N SER A 186 -1.75 -5.41 -5.22
CA SER A 186 -1.08 -6.60 -5.73
C SER A 186 -0.51 -7.45 -4.60
N LEU A 187 0.25 -6.82 -3.70
CA LEU A 187 0.83 -7.48 -2.54
C LEU A 187 -0.23 -8.03 -1.59
N ALA A 188 -1.26 -7.24 -1.28
CA ALA A 188 -2.34 -7.71 -0.40
C ALA A 188 -3.07 -8.92 -0.99
N ALA A 189 -3.31 -8.92 -2.30
CA ALA A 189 -3.97 -10.03 -2.99
C ALA A 189 -3.11 -11.30 -2.98
N PHE A 190 -1.79 -11.21 -3.21
CA PHE A 190 -0.90 -12.36 -3.12
C PHE A 190 -0.75 -12.88 -1.68
N SER A 191 -0.66 -12.00 -0.68
CA SER A 191 -0.63 -12.40 0.73
C SER A 191 -1.95 -13.06 1.16
N ALA A 192 -3.09 -12.55 0.71
CA ALA A 192 -4.40 -13.16 0.93
C ALA A 192 -4.53 -14.52 0.21
N ALA A 193 -4.01 -14.66 -1.01
CA ALA A 193 -3.99 -15.94 -1.72
C ALA A 193 -3.15 -16.98 -0.97
N GLY A 194 -1.94 -16.60 -0.53
CA GLY A 194 -1.08 -17.45 0.29
C GLY A 194 -1.73 -17.85 1.62
N TYR A 195 -2.50 -16.94 2.23
CA TYR A 195 -3.30 -17.23 3.41
C TYR A 195 -4.36 -18.32 3.14
N GLU A 196 -5.17 -18.17 2.09
CA GLU A 196 -6.21 -19.16 1.74
C GLU A 196 -5.58 -20.53 1.46
N LEU A 197 -4.51 -20.57 0.66
CA LEU A 197 -3.78 -21.80 0.39
C LEU A 197 -3.28 -22.46 1.68
N SER A 198 -2.69 -21.67 2.58
CA SER A 198 -2.18 -22.17 3.87
C SER A 198 -3.28 -22.64 4.82
N ARG A 199 -4.48 -22.06 4.72
CA ARG A 199 -5.64 -22.40 5.54
C ARG A 199 -6.29 -23.70 5.05
N ASP A 200 -6.45 -23.85 3.74
CA ASP A 200 -7.03 -25.04 3.11
C ASP A 200 -6.19 -26.30 3.43
N HIS A 201 -4.87 -26.21 3.35
CA HIS A 201 -3.96 -27.31 3.70
C HIS A 201 -4.08 -27.75 5.17
N ARG A 202 -4.30 -26.81 6.11
CA ARG A 202 -4.51 -27.15 7.53
C ARG A 202 -5.88 -27.75 7.79
N GLY A 203 -6.91 -27.31 7.06
CA GLY A 203 -8.24 -27.91 7.12
C GLY A 203 -8.24 -29.36 6.65
N ALA A 204 -7.49 -29.66 5.58
CA ALA A 204 -7.32 -31.01 5.06
C ALA A 204 -6.53 -31.94 6.00
N ARG A 205 -5.51 -31.44 6.71
CA ARG A 205 -4.72 -32.23 7.68
C ARG A 205 -5.43 -32.53 9.01
N ARG A 206 -6.53 -31.84 9.32
CA ARG A 206 -7.28 -32.01 10.58
C ARG A 206 -8.52 -32.92 10.43
N ARG A 207 -8.80 -33.38 9.22
CA ARG A 207 -9.85 -34.37 8.90
C ARG A 207 -9.20 -35.72 8.71
#